data_AF-A0AAU6ZV24-F1
#
_entry.id   AF-A0AAU6ZV24-F1
#
_cell.length_a   1.000
_cell.length_b   1.000
_cell.length_c   1.000
_cell.angle_alpha   90.00
_cell.angle_beta   90.00
_cell.angle_gamma   90.00
#
_symmetry.space_group_name_H-M   'P 1'
#
loop_
_entity.id
_entity.type
_entity.pdbx_description
1 polymer ?
#
loop_
_entity_poly.entity_id
_entity_poly.type
_entity_poly.pdbx_seq_one_letter_code
_entity_poly.pdbx_strand_id
1 'polypeptide(L)'
;MAAVRRVYVPVSMKQLHDLRDDRRFDARELIGFAVTDELRASGTSGGDEEDYEYRALQQAASQAAGDGGRVVCAADLESHQVQVAMSGADSAHRTHDARVRIGGGLDLRRVMSLHVLDPVNERDELADLDLSWFDVTELANLIDVLGEPGDPDDPNRPEGAFGSTVPR
;
A
#
# COMPACT_ATOMS: atom_id res chain seq x y z
N MET A 1 -21.17 -19.45 3.17
CA MET A 1 -20.50 -18.14 3.29
C MET A 1 -19.27 -18.18 2.41
N ALA A 2 -19.05 -17.18 1.56
CA ALA A 2 -17.78 -17.06 0.86
C ALA A 2 -16.68 -16.77 1.88
N ALA A 3 -15.52 -17.40 1.75
CA ALA A 3 -14.37 -17.05 2.57
C ALA A 3 -13.96 -15.60 2.27
N VAL A 4 -13.65 -14.85 3.31
CA VAL A 4 -13.14 -13.48 3.23
C VAL A 4 -11.63 -13.54 3.41
N ARG A 5 -10.90 -12.75 2.63
CA ARG A 5 -9.45 -12.65 2.68
C ARG A 5 -9.03 -11.19 2.84
N ARG A 6 -8.17 -10.94 3.82
CA ARG A 6 -7.52 -9.64 4.00
C ARG A 6 -6.48 -9.42 2.90
N VAL A 7 -6.55 -8.26 2.28
CA VAL A 7 -5.62 -7.80 1.25
C VAL A 7 -5.11 -6.41 1.60
N TYR A 8 -3.88 -6.13 1.20
CA TYR A 8 -3.18 -4.86 1.36
C TYR A 8 -2.98 -4.27 -0.04
N VAL A 9 -3.61 -3.12 -0.30
CA VAL A 9 -3.68 -2.51 -1.63
C VAL A 9 -2.97 -1.17 -1.61
N PRO A 10 -1.84 -1.00 -2.32
CA PRO A 10 -1.27 0.32 -2.58
C PRO A 10 -2.29 1.20 -3.30
N VAL A 11 -2.50 2.42 -2.81
CA VAL A 11 -3.46 3.37 -3.40
C VAL A 11 -2.82 4.72 -3.68
N SER A 12 -3.23 5.31 -4.79
CA SER A 12 -2.87 6.67 -5.19
C SER A 12 -3.75 7.71 -4.51
N MET A 13 -3.30 8.97 -4.48
CA MET A 13 -4.12 10.10 -4.00
C MET A 13 -5.46 10.21 -4.73
N LYS A 14 -5.48 9.96 -6.05
CA LYS A 14 -6.73 9.96 -6.81
C LYS A 14 -7.71 8.92 -6.28
N GLN A 15 -7.25 7.69 -6.02
CA GLN A 15 -8.09 6.63 -5.48
C GLN A 15 -8.57 6.92 -4.06
N LEU A 16 -7.77 7.62 -3.24
CA LEU A 16 -8.19 8.08 -1.92
C LEU A 16 -9.32 9.11 -2.02
N HIS A 17 -9.20 10.08 -2.94
CA HIS A 17 -10.29 11.03 -3.20
C HIS A 17 -11.56 10.33 -3.70
N ASP A 18 -11.45 9.38 -4.64
CA ASP A 18 -12.58 8.57 -5.11
C ASP A 18 -13.22 7.78 -3.94
N LEU A 19 -12.42 7.19 -3.04
CA LEU A 19 -12.94 6.51 -1.84
C LEU A 19 -13.70 7.47 -0.90
N ARG A 20 -13.23 8.71 -0.76
CA ARG A 20 -13.89 9.72 0.08
C ARG A 20 -15.21 10.17 -0.53
N ASP A 21 -15.18 10.50 -1.82
CA ASP A 21 -16.27 11.21 -2.50
C ASP A 21 -17.34 10.23 -3.01
N ASP A 22 -16.92 9.12 -3.62
CA ASP A 22 -17.81 8.14 -4.26
C ASP A 22 -17.99 6.86 -3.42
N ARG A 23 -17.30 6.76 -2.28
CA ARG A 23 -17.27 5.56 -1.41
C ARG A 23 -16.72 4.31 -2.10
N ARG A 24 -16.05 4.48 -3.24
CA ARG A 24 -15.40 3.42 -4.02
C ARG A 24 -14.47 4.05 -5.05
N PHE A 25 -13.52 3.28 -5.56
CA PHE A 25 -12.89 3.58 -6.84
C PHE A 25 -13.01 2.38 -7.78
N ASP A 26 -13.10 2.64 -9.07
CA ASP A 26 -13.19 1.60 -10.09
C ASP A 26 -11.81 1.28 -10.68
N ALA A 27 -11.56 0.00 -10.91
CA ALA A 27 -10.41 -0.49 -11.67
C ALA A 27 -10.82 -1.76 -12.40
N ARG A 28 -10.18 -2.05 -13.53
CA ARG A 28 -10.34 -3.34 -14.20
C ARG A 28 -9.71 -4.46 -13.36
N GLU A 29 -8.52 -4.17 -12.84
CA GLU A 29 -7.73 -5.06 -12.02
C GLU A 29 -6.81 -4.24 -11.13
N LEU A 30 -6.58 -4.69 -9.91
CA LEU A 30 -5.63 -4.11 -8.97
C LEU A 30 -4.55 -5.11 -8.60
N ILE A 31 -3.37 -4.59 -8.29
CA ILE A 31 -2.34 -5.33 -7.58
C ILE A 31 -2.56 -5.11 -6.09
N GLY A 32 -2.59 -6.20 -5.34
CA GLY A 32 -2.59 -6.18 -3.89
C GLY A 32 -1.65 -7.25 -3.34
N PHE A 33 -1.61 -7.34 -2.03
CA PHE A 33 -0.78 -8.29 -1.30
C PHE A 33 -1.61 -8.96 -0.21
N ALA A 34 -1.39 -10.24 0.02
CA ALA A 34 -2.12 -11.01 1.01
C ALA A 34 -1.26 -12.16 1.51
N VAL A 35 -1.67 -12.79 2.62
CA VAL A 35 -1.04 -14.03 3.07
C VAL A 35 -1.33 -15.14 2.07
N THR A 36 -0.35 -15.49 1.23
CA THR A 36 -0.43 -16.59 0.24
C THR A 36 0.26 -17.85 0.77
N ASP A 37 0.01 -18.98 0.11
CA ASP A 37 0.74 -20.21 0.41
C ASP A 37 2.24 -20.09 0.08
N GLU A 38 2.61 -19.26 -0.91
CA GLU A 38 4.01 -18.99 -1.25
C GLU A 38 4.70 -18.18 -0.14
N LEU A 39 4.03 -17.16 0.41
CA LEU A 39 4.52 -16.37 1.54
C LEU A 39 4.68 -17.23 2.80
N ARG A 40 3.74 -18.14 3.04
CA ARG A 40 3.82 -19.11 4.15
C ARG A 40 4.99 -20.09 3.95
N ALA A 41 5.22 -20.54 2.72
CA ALA A 41 6.30 -21.46 2.40
C ALA A 41 7.69 -20.79 2.44
N SER A 42 7.78 -19.49 2.16
CA SER A 42 9.04 -18.73 2.20
C SER A 42 9.44 -18.27 3.60
N GLY A 43 8.49 -18.26 4.53
CA GLY A 43 8.69 -17.80 5.90
C GLY A 43 9.46 -18.78 6.79
N THR A 44 9.86 -18.29 7.96
CA THR A 44 10.42 -19.13 9.01
C THR A 44 9.39 -20.16 9.45
N SER A 45 9.80 -21.43 9.54
CA SER A 45 8.92 -22.50 10.01
C SER A 45 8.35 -22.17 11.38
N GLY A 46 7.02 -22.09 11.48
CA GLY A 46 6.32 -21.79 12.73
C GLY A 46 5.95 -20.32 12.95
N GLY A 47 6.11 -19.43 11.95
CA GLY A 47 5.53 -18.09 12.00
C GLY A 47 4.01 -18.14 12.19
N ASP A 48 3.47 -17.20 12.95
CA ASP A 48 2.02 -17.08 13.17
C ASP A 48 1.35 -16.26 12.06
N GLU A 49 0.02 -16.13 12.13
CA GLU A 49 -0.73 -15.40 11.10
C GLU A 49 -0.38 -13.90 11.10
N GLU A 50 -0.06 -13.32 12.26
CA GLU A 50 0.28 -11.91 12.40
C GLU A 50 1.62 -11.60 11.69
N ASP A 51 2.61 -12.49 11.84
CA ASP A 51 3.89 -12.40 11.13
C ASP A 51 3.71 -12.40 9.60
N TYR A 52 2.82 -13.26 9.08
CA TYR A 52 2.55 -13.30 7.64
C TYR A 52 1.77 -12.08 7.16
N GLU A 53 0.80 -11.59 7.95
CA GLU A 53 0.08 -10.36 7.64
C GLU A 53 1.02 -9.16 7.61
N TYR A 54 1.94 -9.06 8.57
CA TYR A 54 2.98 -8.04 8.61
C TYR A 54 3.85 -8.09 7.35
N ARG A 55 4.36 -9.26 6.97
CA ARG A 55 5.19 -9.39 5.74
C ARG A 55 4.42 -9.02 4.47
N ALA A 56 3.14 -9.36 4.38
CA ALA A 56 2.30 -8.97 3.24
C ALA A 56 2.08 -7.45 3.19
N LEU A 57 1.86 -6.82 4.35
CA LEU A 57 1.75 -5.37 4.48
C LEU A 57 3.06 -4.68 4.08
N GLN A 58 4.22 -5.17 4.52
CA GLN A 58 5.53 -4.61 4.17
C GLN A 58 5.82 -4.69 2.66
N GLN A 59 5.42 -5.76 1.99
CA GLN A 59 5.51 -5.83 0.52
C GLN A 59 4.58 -4.84 -0.17
N ALA A 60 3.37 -4.63 0.35
CA ALA A 60 2.46 -3.61 -0.16
C ALA A 60 3.03 -2.20 0.04
N ALA A 61 3.61 -1.92 1.20
CA ALA A 61 4.25 -0.65 1.51
C ALA A 61 5.45 -0.41 0.57
N SER A 62 6.28 -1.43 0.35
CA SER A 62 7.41 -1.37 -0.57
C SER A 62 6.96 -1.07 -2.01
N GLN A 63 5.88 -1.70 -2.46
CA GLN A 63 5.27 -1.40 -3.76
C GLN A 63 4.74 0.02 -3.82
N ALA A 64 4.01 0.48 -2.78
CA ALA A 64 3.50 1.84 -2.70
C ALA A 64 4.64 2.87 -2.80
N ALA A 65 5.73 2.65 -2.06
CA ALA A 65 6.93 3.49 -2.12
C ALA A 65 7.57 3.50 -3.52
N GLY A 66 7.72 2.33 -4.14
CA GLY A 66 8.27 2.20 -5.50
C GLY A 66 7.43 2.90 -6.57
N ASP A 67 6.11 2.98 -6.36
CA ASP A 67 5.17 3.69 -7.23
C ASP A 67 5.10 5.21 -6.93
N GLY A 68 5.90 5.72 -5.97
CA GLY A 68 5.87 7.11 -5.52
C GLY A 68 4.67 7.44 -4.62
N GLY A 69 3.92 6.43 -4.19
CA GLY A 69 2.82 6.53 -3.25
C GLY A 69 3.26 6.46 -1.78
N ARG A 70 2.27 6.61 -0.89
CA ARG A 70 2.48 6.59 0.57
C ARG A 70 1.42 5.82 1.35
N VAL A 71 0.40 5.27 0.70
CA VAL A 71 -0.75 4.70 1.41
C VAL A 71 -1.04 3.28 0.94
N VAL A 72 -1.28 2.42 1.92
CA VAL A 72 -1.77 1.05 1.74
C VAL A 72 -3.11 0.91 2.45
N CYS A 73 -4.15 0.50 1.72
CA CYS A 73 -5.44 0.13 2.28
C CYS A 73 -5.42 -1.34 2.70
N ALA A 74 -5.76 -1.64 3.95
CA ALA A 74 -6.14 -2.99 4.35
C ALA A 74 -7.63 -3.18 4.07
N ALA A 75 -7.99 -4.22 3.32
CA ALA A 75 -9.37 -4.50 2.93
C ALA A 75 -9.71 -5.97 2.97
N ASP A 76 -10.97 -6.27 3.27
CA ASP A 76 -11.49 -7.62 3.37
C ASP A 76 -12.35 -7.94 2.13
N LEU A 77 -11.86 -8.81 1.27
CA LEU A 77 -12.48 -9.16 -0.02
C LEU A 77 -12.95 -10.61 -0.04
N GLU A 78 -13.93 -10.91 -0.89
CA GLU A 78 -14.35 -12.30 -1.09
C GLU A 78 -13.28 -13.06 -1.87
N SER A 79 -12.96 -14.30 -1.48
CA SER A 79 -11.84 -15.07 -2.06
C SER A 79 -11.91 -15.21 -3.58
N HIS A 80 -13.11 -15.20 -4.18
CA HIS A 80 -13.27 -15.30 -5.64
C HIS A 80 -12.79 -14.05 -6.39
N GLN A 81 -12.67 -12.91 -5.69
CA GLN A 81 -12.16 -11.65 -6.24
C GLN A 81 -10.63 -11.60 -6.23
N VAL A 82 -9.97 -12.48 -5.46
CA VAL A 82 -8.53 -12.44 -5.21
C VAL A 82 -7.86 -13.66 -5.84
N GLN A 83 -7.01 -13.42 -6.83
CA GLN A 83 -6.25 -14.46 -7.52
C GLN A 83 -4.78 -14.33 -7.14
N VAL A 84 -4.13 -15.43 -6.76
CA VAL A 84 -2.68 -15.42 -6.49
C VAL A 84 -1.94 -15.07 -7.78
N ALA A 85 -1.10 -14.05 -7.74
CA ALA A 85 -0.26 -13.69 -8.87
C ALA A 85 0.95 -14.62 -8.85
N MET A 86 0.98 -15.62 -9.72
CA MET A 86 2.17 -16.47 -9.85
C MET A 86 3.39 -15.62 -10.20
N SER A 87 4.42 -15.67 -9.38
CA SER A 87 5.75 -15.17 -9.73
C SER A 87 6.19 -15.87 -11.02
N GLY A 88 6.43 -15.09 -12.09
CA GLY A 88 6.90 -15.64 -13.36
C GLY A 88 8.21 -16.42 -13.17
N ALA A 89 8.45 -17.42 -14.03
CA ALA A 89 9.58 -18.35 -13.94
C ALA A 89 11.00 -17.73 -14.03
N ASP A 90 11.13 -16.40 -14.10
CA ASP A 90 12.42 -15.72 -14.08
C ASP A 90 12.94 -15.58 -12.64
N SER A 91 13.84 -16.50 -12.32
CA SER A 91 14.31 -16.86 -10.98
C SER A 91 15.29 -15.87 -10.36
N ALA A 92 15.10 -14.57 -10.56
CA ALA A 92 15.98 -13.52 -9.99
C ALA A 92 15.26 -12.56 -9.02
N HIS A 93 13.94 -12.60 -8.90
CA HIS A 93 13.14 -11.72 -8.03
C HIS A 93 12.01 -12.50 -7.33
N ARG A 94 12.37 -13.41 -6.41
CA ARG A 94 11.44 -14.02 -5.44
C ARG A 94 11.00 -13.02 -4.35
N THR A 95 10.67 -11.79 -4.74
CA THR A 95 10.45 -10.68 -3.80
C THR A 95 8.97 -10.34 -3.59
N HIS A 96 8.06 -11.09 -4.22
CA HIS A 96 6.63 -10.80 -4.23
C HIS A 96 5.76 -12.04 -3.98
N ASP A 97 6.18 -12.90 -3.06
CA ASP A 97 5.42 -14.09 -2.66
C ASP A 97 4.04 -13.76 -2.07
N ALA A 98 3.80 -12.54 -1.58
CA ALA A 98 2.49 -12.10 -1.09
C ALA A 98 1.56 -11.56 -2.20
N ARG A 99 2.03 -11.42 -3.45
CA ARG A 99 1.31 -10.66 -4.48
C ARG A 99 0.06 -11.37 -4.98
N VAL A 100 -1.01 -10.60 -5.14
CA VAL A 100 -2.31 -11.04 -5.67
C VAL A 100 -2.84 -10.06 -6.72
N ARG A 101 -3.69 -10.57 -7.62
CA ARG A 101 -4.51 -9.78 -8.54
C ARG A 101 -5.92 -9.72 -7.99
N ILE A 102 -6.48 -8.52 -7.93
CA ILE A 102 -7.84 -8.29 -7.45
C ILE A 102 -8.70 -7.87 -8.63
N GLY A 103 -9.78 -8.59 -8.87
CA GLY A 103 -10.73 -8.27 -9.93
C GLY A 103 -11.64 -7.11 -9.52
N GLY A 104 -11.59 -6.02 -10.27
CA GLY A 104 -12.41 -4.83 -10.01
C GLY A 104 -11.73 -3.78 -9.13
N GLY A 105 -12.51 -2.76 -8.79
CA GLY A 105 -12.14 -1.70 -7.85
C GLY A 105 -12.37 -2.09 -6.38
N LEU A 106 -12.32 -1.10 -5.50
CA LEU A 106 -12.50 -1.30 -4.05
C LEU A 106 -13.65 -0.41 -3.53
N ASP A 107 -14.55 -0.99 -2.75
CA ASP A 107 -15.58 -0.26 -2.00
C ASP A 107 -15.04 0.14 -0.62
N LEU A 108 -15.32 1.37 -0.16
CA LEU A 108 -14.91 1.86 1.17
C LEU A 108 -15.41 0.96 2.31
N ARG A 109 -16.58 0.34 2.17
CA ARG A 109 -17.15 -0.60 3.17
C ARG A 109 -16.30 -1.86 3.38
N ARG A 110 -15.39 -2.17 2.45
CA ARG A 110 -14.48 -3.31 2.54
C ARG A 110 -13.13 -2.89 3.12
N VAL A 111 -12.84 -1.60 3.25
CA VAL A 111 -11.61 -1.07 3.83
C VAL A 111 -11.72 -1.10 5.34
N MET A 112 -10.74 -1.74 5.98
CA MET A 112 -10.68 -1.90 7.44
C MET A 112 -9.76 -0.86 8.09
N SER A 113 -8.70 -0.46 7.40
CA SER A 113 -7.75 0.56 7.87
C SER A 113 -6.86 1.07 6.74
N LEU A 114 -6.18 2.18 7.00
CA LEU A 114 -5.22 2.82 6.12
C LEU A 114 -3.85 2.82 6.82
N HIS A 115 -2.81 2.50 6.08
CA HIS A 115 -1.43 2.50 6.58
C HIS A 115 -0.63 3.48 5.76
N VAL A 116 0.06 4.38 6.45
CA VAL A 116 0.75 5.52 5.82
C VAL A 116 2.23 5.39 6.08
N LEU A 117 2.98 5.35 5.00
CA LEU A 117 4.43 5.39 5.04
C LEU A 117 4.90 6.78 5.47
N ASP A 118 5.99 6.79 6.21
CA ASP A 118 6.74 8.01 6.50
C ASP A 118 7.11 8.78 5.22
N PRO A 119 7.37 10.10 5.35
CA PRO A 119 7.92 10.90 4.27
C PRO A 119 9.17 10.26 3.66
N VAL A 120 9.42 10.48 2.37
CA VAL A 120 10.53 9.84 1.64
C VAL A 120 11.89 10.11 2.32
N ASN A 121 12.08 11.29 2.91
CA ASN A 121 13.29 11.71 3.60
C ASN A 121 13.50 11.07 4.99
N GLU A 122 12.50 10.40 5.54
CA GLU A 122 12.53 9.78 6.86
C GLU A 122 12.59 8.25 6.81
N ARG A 123 12.49 7.66 5.61
CA ARG A 123 12.53 6.21 5.42
C ARG A 123 13.94 5.66 5.51
N ASP A 124 14.08 4.55 6.23
CA ASP A 124 15.26 3.70 6.13
C ASP A 124 15.04 2.65 5.04
N GLU A 125 15.77 2.78 3.92
CA GLU A 125 15.70 1.84 2.79
C GLU A 125 16.28 0.45 3.11
N LEU A 126 17.04 0.32 4.21
CA LEU A 126 17.66 -0.93 4.64
C LEU A 126 16.85 -1.66 5.72
N ALA A 127 15.77 -1.05 6.21
CA ALA A 127 14.91 -1.60 7.24
C ALA A 127 13.47 -1.76 6.75
N ASP A 128 12.66 -2.39 7.60
CA ASP A 128 11.22 -2.39 7.42
C ASP A 128 10.68 -0.95 7.51
N LEU A 129 9.75 -0.62 6.59
CA LEU A 129 9.09 0.69 6.56
C LEU A 129 8.22 0.87 7.80
N ASP A 130 8.34 2.03 8.45
CA ASP A 130 7.42 2.42 9.52
C ASP A 130 6.08 2.88 8.90
N LEU A 131 4.99 2.49 9.57
CA LEU A 131 3.63 2.62 9.06
C LEU A 131 2.71 3.17 10.14
N SER A 132 2.26 4.41 9.95
CA SER A 132 1.20 4.99 10.78
C SER A 132 -0.15 4.37 10.42
N TRP A 133 -0.86 3.85 11.41
CA TRP A 133 -2.19 3.27 11.26
C TRP A 133 -3.28 4.33 11.43
N PHE A 134 -4.24 4.35 10.50
CA PHE A 134 -5.42 5.21 10.53
C PHE A 134 -6.70 4.39 10.38
N ASP A 135 -7.72 4.77 11.13
CA ASP A 135 -9.05 4.21 10.95
C ASP A 135 -9.66 4.70 9.63
N VAL A 136 -10.51 3.88 9.00
CA VAL A 136 -11.17 4.25 7.73
C VAL A 136 -12.04 5.51 7.86
N THR A 137 -12.56 5.81 9.06
CA THR A 137 -13.32 7.03 9.35
C THR A 137 -12.46 8.30 9.31
N GLU A 138 -11.14 8.16 9.39
CA GLU A 138 -10.18 9.26 9.34
C GLU A 138 -9.70 9.58 7.91
N LEU A 139 -10.26 8.94 6.88
CA LEU A 139 -9.85 9.11 5.48
C LEU A 139 -9.79 10.59 5.04
N ALA A 140 -10.74 11.42 5.47
CA ALA A 140 -10.73 12.85 5.14
C ALA A 140 -9.52 13.57 5.77
N ASN A 141 -9.28 13.34 7.06
CA ASN A 141 -8.12 13.89 7.78
C ASN A 141 -6.80 13.39 7.18
N LEU A 142 -6.74 12.11 6.81
CA LEU A 142 -5.57 11.54 6.15
C LEU A 142 -5.26 12.26 4.82
N ILE A 143 -6.28 12.50 3.98
CA ILE A 143 -6.09 13.23 2.72
C ILE A 143 -5.53 14.62 2.97
N ASP A 144 -6.01 15.31 4.01
CA ASP A 144 -5.53 16.64 4.37
C ASP A 144 -4.04 16.59 4.79
N VAL A 145 -3.67 15.64 5.68
CA VAL A 145 -2.27 15.41 6.11
C VAL A 145 -1.33 15.07 4.94
N LEU A 146 -1.81 14.30 3.96
CA LEU A 146 -1.03 13.96 2.76
C LEU A 146 -0.94 15.12 1.75
N GLY A 147 -1.93 16.01 1.77
CA GLY A 147 -2.04 17.18 0.91
C GLY A 147 -1.26 18.39 1.43
N GLU A 148 -0.87 18.39 2.71
CA GLU A 148 0.09 19.36 3.22
C GLU A 148 1.44 19.13 2.51
N PRO A 149 1.92 20.08 1.69
CA PRO A 149 3.33 20.05 1.30
C PRO A 149 4.11 20.10 2.62
N GLY A 150 5.02 19.13 2.81
CA GLY A 150 5.85 19.07 4.01
C GLY A 150 6.30 20.47 4.42
N ASP A 151 6.11 20.77 5.71
CA ASP A 151 6.21 22.11 6.31
C ASP A 151 7.22 23.01 5.56
N PRO A 152 6.80 24.14 4.99
CA PRO A 152 7.73 25.05 4.33
C PRO A 152 8.83 25.55 5.27
N ASP A 153 8.63 25.46 6.59
CA ASP A 153 9.58 25.80 7.64
C ASP A 153 10.36 24.58 8.19
N ASP A 154 10.29 23.39 7.56
CA ASP A 154 11.11 22.23 7.93
C ASP A 154 12.61 22.56 7.80
N PRO A 155 13.37 22.62 8.92
CA PRO A 155 14.78 22.96 8.91
C PRO A 155 15.66 21.89 8.24
N ASN A 156 15.12 20.71 7.95
CA ASN A 156 15.82 19.59 7.31
C ASN A 156 15.47 19.45 5.82
N ARG A 157 14.70 20.38 5.24
CA ARG A 157 14.39 20.38 3.81
C ARG A 157 15.69 20.47 2.98
N PRO A 158 15.94 19.55 2.02
CA PRO A 158 17.09 19.69 1.15
C PRO A 158 16.92 20.94 0.28
N GLU A 159 17.76 21.95 0.50
CA GLU A 159 17.81 23.13 -0.36
C GLU A 159 18.28 22.72 -1.76
N GLY A 160 17.37 22.76 -2.73
CA GLY A 160 17.73 22.81 -4.15
C GLY A 160 17.24 21.64 -5.01
N ALA A 161 15.99 21.71 -5.46
CA ALA A 161 15.55 21.01 -6.67
C ALA A 161 14.60 21.85 -7.56
N PHE A 162 14.52 23.16 -7.36
CA PHE A 162 13.86 24.08 -8.29
C PHE A 162 14.88 25.06 -8.88
N GLY A 163 15.73 24.52 -9.76
CA GLY A 163 16.53 25.30 -10.70
C GLY A 163 15.66 25.90 -11.80
N SER A 164 15.01 27.01 -11.46
CA SER A 164 14.86 28.21 -12.28
C SER A 164 14.61 28.03 -13.78
N THR A 165 13.35 28.21 -14.18
CA THR A 165 13.02 28.86 -15.45
C THR A 165 13.68 30.24 -15.46
N VAL A 166 14.59 30.49 -16.40
CA VAL A 166 14.90 31.86 -16.83
C VAL A 166 14.74 31.94 -18.35
N PRO A 167 13.96 32.91 -18.86
CA PRO A 167 13.75 33.08 -20.29
C PRO A 167 14.93 33.81 -20.92
N ARG A 168 15.25 33.46 -22.17
CA ARG A 168 15.62 34.39 -23.23
C ARG A 168 15.46 33.74 -24.60
#